data_AF-A0A840WUN6-F1
#
_entry.id   AF-A0A840WUN6-F1
#
_cell.length_a   1.000
_cell.length_b   1.000
_cell.length_c   1.000
_cell.angle_alpha   90.00
_cell.angle_beta   90.00
_cell.angle_gamma   90.00
#
_symmetry.space_group_name_H-M   'P 1'
#
loop_
_entity.id
_entity.type
_entity.pdbx_description
1 polymer ?
#
loop_
_entity_poly.entity_id
_entity_poly.type
_entity_poly.pdbx_seq_one_letter_code
_entity_poly.pdbx_strand_id
1 'polypeptide(L)'
;MNEHTEALATRLTQLLNDPETCADAVIRLISAKAVFSYLDDALRAGDDLPNRWSARNGHLCEFHEITDHYDALSEALRETGEHFTCWRAIAKARDRWALLKAAMVSGSPLPEPWKR
;
A
#
# COMPACT_ATOMS: atom_id res chain seq x y z
N MET A 1 4.44 17.46 -8.84
CA MET A 1 2.95 17.49 -8.97
C MET A 1 2.50 16.07 -8.70
N ASN A 2 2.07 15.80 -7.47
CA ASN A 2 1.87 14.46 -6.90
C ASN A 2 0.48 13.87 -7.12
N GLU A 3 -0.27 14.40 -8.09
CA GLU A 3 -1.63 13.94 -8.40
C GLU A 3 -1.64 12.48 -8.85
N HIS A 4 -0.56 12.00 -9.47
CA HIS A 4 -0.45 10.61 -9.93
C HIS A 4 -0.31 9.63 -8.74
N THR A 5 0.64 9.84 -7.84
CA THR A 5 0.85 8.98 -6.66
C THR A 5 -0.33 9.07 -5.69
N GLU A 6 -0.95 10.24 -5.54
CA GLU A 6 -2.18 10.42 -4.76
C GLU A 6 -3.38 9.66 -5.37
N ALA A 7 -3.55 9.71 -6.69
CA ALA A 7 -4.62 8.96 -7.37
C ALA A 7 -4.43 7.45 -7.20
N LEU A 8 -3.21 6.94 -7.32
CA LEU A 8 -2.89 5.53 -7.10
C LEU A 8 -3.14 5.11 -5.64
N ALA A 9 -2.69 5.89 -4.66
CA ALA A 9 -2.91 5.61 -3.23
C ALA A 9 -4.41 5.63 -2.87
N THR A 10 -5.17 6.56 -3.45
CA THR A 10 -6.63 6.64 -3.29
C THR A 10 -7.31 5.44 -3.92
N ARG A 11 -6.92 5.08 -5.15
CA ARG A 11 -7.49 3.93 -5.87
C ARG A 11 -7.23 2.61 -5.14
N LEU A 12 -6.02 2.41 -4.63
CA LEU A 12 -5.67 1.25 -3.82
C LEU A 12 -6.53 1.20 -2.55
N THR A 13 -6.73 2.35 -1.89
CA THR A 13 -7.59 2.44 -0.71
C THR A 13 -9.04 2.03 -1.03
N GLN A 14 -9.61 2.50 -2.13
CA GLN A 14 -10.95 2.11 -2.57
C GLN A 14 -11.00 0.60 -2.85
N LEU A 15 -10.05 0.11 -3.64
CA LEU A 15 -9.96 -1.32 -3.96
C LEU A 15 -9.78 -2.19 -2.72
N LEU A 16 -9.24 -1.72 -1.61
CA LEU A 16 -9.10 -2.52 -0.39
C LEU A 16 -10.26 -2.37 0.59
N ASN A 17 -10.98 -1.24 0.60
CA ASN A 17 -12.05 -0.97 1.57
C ASN A 17 -13.45 -1.25 1.05
N ASP A 18 -13.68 -1.12 -0.26
CA ASP A 18 -15.03 -1.08 -0.82
C ASP A 18 -15.44 -2.42 -1.47
N PRO A 19 -16.34 -3.21 -0.86
CA PRO A 19 -16.84 -4.47 -1.42
C PRO A 19 -17.66 -4.32 -2.70
N GLU A 20 -18.26 -3.16 -2.93
CA GLU A 20 -19.11 -2.92 -4.09
C GLU A 20 -18.29 -2.66 -5.37
N THR A 21 -17.03 -2.25 -5.21
CA THR A 21 -16.11 -1.96 -6.32
C THR A 21 -15.78 -3.20 -7.14
N CYS A 22 -15.73 -4.39 -6.52
CA CYS A 22 -15.53 -5.68 -7.19
C CYS A 22 -16.06 -6.82 -6.29
N ALA A 23 -17.14 -7.47 -6.72
CA ALA A 23 -17.70 -8.64 -6.02
C ALA A 23 -16.79 -9.87 -6.10
N ASP A 24 -15.97 -9.97 -7.16
CA ASP A 24 -14.99 -11.04 -7.33
C ASP A 24 -13.68 -10.69 -6.62
N ALA A 25 -13.34 -11.43 -5.56
CA ALA A 25 -12.14 -11.14 -4.77
C ALA A 25 -10.84 -11.43 -5.53
N VAL A 26 -10.86 -12.30 -6.53
CA VAL A 26 -9.67 -12.61 -7.32
C VAL A 26 -9.33 -11.41 -8.21
N ILE A 27 -10.30 -10.90 -8.97
CA ILE A 27 -10.13 -9.70 -9.81
C ILE A 27 -9.76 -8.49 -8.96
N ARG A 28 -10.38 -8.37 -7.79
CA ARG A 28 -10.10 -7.29 -6.83
C ARG A 28 -8.66 -7.33 -6.33
N LEU A 29 -8.16 -8.51 -5.95
CA LEU A 29 -6.79 -8.68 -5.48
C LEU A 29 -5.77 -8.41 -6.60
N ILE A 30 -6.04 -8.89 -7.82
CA ILE A 30 -5.21 -8.62 -8.99
C ILE A 30 -5.13 -7.12 -9.27
N SER A 31 -6.28 -6.43 -9.21
CA SER A 31 -6.35 -4.98 -9.43
C SER A 31 -5.61 -4.20 -8.35
N ALA A 32 -5.77 -4.58 -7.07
CA ALA A 32 -5.07 -3.96 -5.96
C ALA A 32 -3.56 -4.15 -6.07
N LYS A 33 -3.10 -5.36 -6.43
CA LYS A 33 -1.70 -5.67 -6.68
C LYS A 33 -1.12 -4.79 -7.80
N ALA A 34 -1.84 -4.67 -8.93
CA ALA A 34 -1.39 -3.85 -10.05
C ALA A 34 -1.25 -2.37 -9.65
N VAL A 35 -2.25 -1.79 -9.00
CA VAL A 35 -2.21 -0.40 -8.53
C VAL A 35 -1.08 -0.17 -7.53
N PHE A 36 -0.87 -1.11 -6.60
CA PHE A 36 0.24 -1.04 -5.66
C PHE A 36 1.59 -1.12 -6.38
N SER A 37 1.76 -2.00 -7.37
CA SER A 37 2.98 -2.07 -8.17
C SER A 37 3.29 -0.76 -8.89
N TYR A 38 2.29 -0.11 -9.48
CA TYR A 38 2.50 1.20 -10.12
C TYR A 38 2.89 2.29 -9.12
N LEU A 39 2.27 2.30 -7.94
CA LEU A 39 2.62 3.24 -6.89
C LEU A 39 4.05 2.99 -6.39
N ASP A 40 4.38 1.73 -6.13
CA ASP A 40 5.69 1.30 -5.65
C ASP A 40 6.81 1.67 -6.63
N ASP A 41 6.59 1.46 -7.92
CA ASP A 41 7.53 1.82 -8.98
C ASP A 41 7.72 3.33 -9.07
N ALA A 42 6.64 4.12 -9.03
CA ALA A 42 6.72 5.58 -9.02
C ALA A 42 7.49 6.11 -7.81
N LEU A 43 7.20 5.59 -6.61
CA LEU A 43 7.89 5.99 -5.38
C LEU A 43 9.37 5.58 -5.40
N ARG A 44 9.70 4.42 -5.96
CA ARG A 44 11.10 3.97 -6.18
C ARG A 44 11.85 4.81 -7.20
N ALA A 45 11.19 5.22 -8.28
CA ALA A 45 11.74 6.16 -9.24
C ALA A 45 11.99 7.55 -8.62
N GLY A 46 11.40 7.80 -7.44
CA GLY A 46 11.52 9.01 -6.66
C GLY A 46 10.60 10.12 -7.17
N ASP A 47 9.42 9.72 -7.62
CA ASP A 47 8.28 10.61 -7.84
C ASP A 47 7.82 11.25 -6.52
N ASP A 48 6.97 12.27 -6.61
CA ASP A 48 6.52 12.99 -5.42
C ASP A 48 5.62 12.10 -4.55
N LEU A 49 5.77 12.20 -3.22
CA LEU A 49 4.87 11.53 -2.28
C LEU A 49 3.44 12.08 -2.40
N PRO A 50 2.42 11.25 -2.15
CA PRO A 50 1.04 11.70 -2.01
C PRO A 50 0.96 12.88 -1.02
N ASN A 51 0.12 13.88 -1.30
CA ASN A 51 0.07 15.13 -0.52
C ASN A 51 -0.11 14.92 0.99
N ARG A 52 -0.82 13.86 1.37
CA ARG A 52 -1.11 13.55 2.78
C ARG A 52 0.03 12.85 3.50
N TRP A 53 1.03 12.36 2.79
CA TRP A 53 2.15 11.64 3.38
C TRP A 53 3.26 12.64 3.71
N SER A 54 3.68 12.62 4.96
CA SER A 54 4.78 13.45 5.45
C SER A 54 5.95 12.52 5.72
N ALA A 55 7.05 12.66 4.97
CA ALA A 55 8.28 11.94 5.29
C ALA A 55 9.14 12.80 6.22
N ARG A 56 9.29 12.37 7.48
CA ARG A 56 10.32 12.90 8.38
C ARG A 56 11.44 11.87 8.51
N ASN A 57 12.65 12.33 8.85
CA ASN A 57 13.69 11.44 9.36
C ASN A 57 13.24 10.88 10.72
N GLY A 58 12.56 9.73 10.70
CA GLY A 58 12.14 9.01 11.89
C GLY A 58 13.23 8.15 12.52
N HIS A 59 12.97 7.62 13.71
CA HIS A 59 13.89 6.75 14.44
C HIS A 59 13.97 5.34 13.81
N LEU A 60 15.08 4.64 14.07
CA LEU A 60 15.37 3.29 13.52
C LEU A 60 14.30 2.23 13.86
N CYS A 61 13.56 2.39 14.97
CA CYS A 61 12.49 1.45 15.35
C CYS A 61 11.24 1.61 14.46
N GLU A 62 10.83 2.84 14.19
CA GLU A 62 9.70 3.15 13.29
C GLU A 62 10.00 2.66 11.87
N PHE A 63 11.28 2.65 11.49
CA PHE A 63 11.73 2.18 10.20
C PHE A 63 11.52 0.68 9.97
N HIS A 64 11.89 -0.17 10.93
CA HIS A 64 11.64 -1.61 10.80
C HIS A 64 10.15 -1.94 10.75
N GLU A 65 9.35 -1.24 11.55
CA GLU A 65 7.90 -1.45 11.59
C GLU A 65 7.23 -1.07 10.26
N ILE A 66 7.63 0.04 9.65
CA ILE A 66 7.08 0.49 8.37
C ILE A 66 7.52 -0.40 7.21
N THR A 67 8.79 -0.84 7.21
CA THR A 67 9.26 -1.82 6.22
C THR A 67 8.54 -3.17 6.40
N ASP A 68 8.28 -3.63 7.63
CA ASP A 68 7.47 -4.83 7.89
C ASP A 68 6.04 -4.67 7.34
N HIS A 69 5.40 -3.52 7.57
CA HIS A 69 4.07 -3.26 7.04
C HIS A 69 4.04 -3.23 5.51
N TYR A 70 5.08 -2.68 4.89
CA TYR A 70 5.26 -2.73 3.45
C TYR A 70 5.43 -4.17 2.95
N ASP A 71 6.30 -4.96 3.58
CA ASP A 71 6.59 -6.33 3.16
C ASP A 71 5.36 -7.24 3.30
N ALA A 72 4.70 -7.17 4.46
CA ALA A 72 3.45 -7.88 4.72
C ALA A 72 2.31 -7.47 3.77
N LEU A 73 2.23 -6.19 3.37
CA LEU A 73 1.30 -5.73 2.34
C LEU A 73 1.64 -6.33 0.98
N SER A 74 2.91 -6.27 0.58
CA SER A 74 3.40 -6.81 -0.68
C SER A 74 3.17 -8.32 -0.78
N GLU A 75 3.43 -9.05 0.30
CA GLU A 75 3.16 -10.48 0.42
C GLU A 75 1.66 -10.77 0.30
N ALA A 76 0.81 -10.05 1.05
CA ALA A 76 -0.64 -10.23 0.98
C ALA A 76 -1.20 -9.95 -0.42
N LEU A 77 -0.65 -8.97 -1.15
CA LEU A 77 -1.05 -8.69 -2.54
C LEU A 77 -0.54 -9.72 -3.55
N ARG A 78 0.51 -10.47 -3.21
CA ARG A 78 1.03 -11.59 -4.02
C ARG A 78 0.32 -12.90 -3.73
N GLU A 79 -0.44 -12.99 -2.65
CA GLU A 79 -1.23 -14.17 -2.31
C GLU A 79 -2.18 -14.50 -3.48
N THR A 80 -2.14 -15.74 -3.95
CA THR A 80 -2.98 -16.22 -5.05
C THR A 80 -3.65 -17.51 -4.62
N GLY A 81 -4.94 -17.67 -4.91
CA GLY A 81 -5.64 -18.89 -4.56
C GLY A 81 -7.13 -18.79 -4.87
N GLU A 82 -7.90 -19.65 -4.19
CA GLU A 82 -9.35 -19.66 -4.29
C GLU A 82 -9.99 -18.41 -3.69
N HIS A 83 -11.27 -18.20 -3.99
CA HIS A 83 -12.01 -16.98 -3.64
C HIS A 83 -11.88 -16.58 -2.15
N PHE A 84 -11.93 -17.56 -1.24
CA PHE A 84 -11.78 -17.33 0.21
C PHE A 84 -10.36 -16.89 0.61
N THR A 85 -9.33 -17.47 -0.02
CA THR A 85 -7.93 -17.08 0.19
C THR A 85 -7.71 -15.64 -0.27
N CYS A 86 -8.25 -15.27 -1.44
CA CYS A 86 -8.17 -13.90 -1.94
C CYS A 86 -8.90 -12.89 -1.04
N TRP A 87 -10.07 -13.26 -0.50
CA TRP A 87 -10.77 -12.43 0.49
C TRP A 87 -9.94 -12.19 1.76
N ARG A 88 -9.32 -13.24 2.30
CA ARG A 88 -8.44 -13.12 3.46
C ARG A 88 -7.20 -12.27 3.16
N ALA A 89 -6.62 -12.44 1.98
CA ALA A 89 -5.50 -11.66 1.50
C ALA A 89 -5.85 -10.16 1.39
N ILE A 90 -7.02 -9.83 0.82
CA ILE A 90 -7.52 -8.45 0.74
C ILE A 90 -7.72 -7.87 2.14
N ALA A 91 -8.28 -8.64 3.08
CA ALA A 91 -8.48 -8.16 4.45
C ALA A 91 -7.15 -7.85 5.15
N LYS A 92 -6.13 -8.72 5.00
CA LYS A 92 -4.77 -8.47 5.50
C LYS A 92 -4.13 -7.26 4.83
N ALA A 93 -4.20 -7.19 3.50
CA ALA A 93 -3.66 -6.08 2.71
C ALA A 93 -4.31 -4.75 3.11
N ARG A 94 -5.62 -4.73 3.36
CA ARG A 94 -6.35 -3.56 3.85
C ARG A 94 -5.80 -3.07 5.19
N ASP A 95 -5.60 -3.99 6.14
CA ASP A 95 -5.10 -3.67 7.48
C ASP A 95 -3.67 -3.11 7.40
N ARG A 96 -2.77 -3.80 6.70
CA ARG A 96 -1.39 -3.35 6.49
C ARG A 96 -1.30 -2.03 5.73
N TRP A 97 -2.13 -1.83 4.71
CA TRP A 97 -2.21 -0.57 3.99
C TRP A 97 -2.74 0.58 4.85
N ALA A 98 -3.68 0.32 5.76
CA ALA A 98 -4.17 1.33 6.70
C ALA A 98 -3.07 1.75 7.69
N LEU A 99 -2.35 0.79 8.27
CA LEU A 99 -1.22 1.04 9.16
C LEU A 99 -0.09 1.80 8.45
N LEU A 100 0.28 1.37 7.25
CA LEU A 100 1.31 2.04 6.45
C LEU A 100 0.93 3.49 6.16
N LYS A 101 -0.29 3.75 5.70
CA LYS A 101 -0.77 5.12 5.48
C LYS A 101 -0.82 5.95 6.75
N ALA A 102 -1.27 5.37 7.87
CA ALA A 102 -1.32 6.09 9.15
C ALA A 102 0.09 6.51 9.58
N ALA A 103 1.07 5.61 9.46
CA ALA A 103 2.47 5.91 9.70
C ALA A 103 2.97 7.04 8.79
N MET A 104 2.69 6.96 7.48
CA MET A 104 3.07 7.99 6.50
C MET A 104 2.44 9.36 6.79
N VAL A 105 1.17 9.40 7.18
CA VAL A 105 0.47 10.64 7.55
C VAL A 105 1.03 11.21 8.85
N SER A 106 1.42 10.34 9.79
CA SER A 106 1.98 10.74 11.09
C SER A 106 3.42 11.29 10.99
N GLY A 107 4.03 11.30 9.82
CA GLY A 107 5.41 11.78 9.67
C GLY A 107 6.47 10.69 9.76
N SER A 108 6.08 9.42 9.74
CA SER A 108 7.02 8.31 10.00
C SER A 108 7.98 8.10 8.82
N PRO A 109 9.13 7.43 9.02
CA PRO A 109 10.13 7.31 7.96
C PRO A 109 9.62 6.46 6.80
N LEU A 110 10.05 6.79 5.58
CA LEU A 110 9.76 5.96 4.41
C LEU A 110 10.36 4.55 4.57
N PRO A 111 9.71 3.49 4.07
CA PRO A 111 10.23 2.14 4.07
C PRO A 111 11.52 2.07 3.24
N GLU A 112 12.37 1.10 3.57
CA GLU A 112 13.62 0.80 2.85
C GLU A 112 13.52 0.90 1.32
N PRO A 113 12.56 0.23 0.66
CA PRO A 113 12.45 0.27 -0.79
C PRO A 113 12.17 1.65 -1.38
N TRP A 114 11.67 2.62 -0.62
CA TRP A 114 11.37 3.98 -1.12
C TRP A 114 12.40 5.00 -0.67
N LYS A 115 13.39 4.60 0.13
CA LYS A 115 14.54 5.44 0.45
C LYS A 115 15.46 5.54 -0.77
N ARG A 116 15.72 6.76 -1.19
CA ARG A 116 16.77 7.11 -2.16
C ARG A 116 18.10 7.26 -1.44
#